data_AF-A0A3B4VA37-F1
#
_entry.id   AF-A0A3B4VA37-F1
#
_cell.length_a   1.000
_cell.length_b   1.000
_cell.length_c   1.000
_cell.angle_alpha   90.00
_cell.angle_beta   90.00
_cell.angle_gamma   90.00
#
_symmetry.space_group_name_H-M   'P 1'
#
loop_
_entity.id
_entity.type
_entity.pdbx_description
1 polymer ?
#
loop_
_entity_poly.entity_id
_entity_poly.type
_entity_poly.pdbx_seq_one_letter_code
_entity_poly.pdbx_strand_id
1 'polypeptide(L)'
;SKTTTSAIGVTGEVCGLCGDFDGNGQNDFTTQGQLVVSNPIEFANSWKVSSTCPDVEMNVDPCVVNKNRHSWAKMMCSIITGKTFKDCHHKVDHRPFHENCVKDSCACNTGGDCECFCTAVAAYAQACSEAGACVAWRTPEICVFCDYYNSPGNCSWHYNPCHTPCYKTCLNPEGTCTNPLPELECYPICPEDTPIF
;
A
#
# COMPACT_ATOMS: atom_id res chain seq x y z
N SER A 1 -3.77 -2.34 0.05
CA SER A 1 -3.09 -3.54 0.61
C SER A 1 -2.71 -3.29 2.05
N LYS A 2 -2.88 -4.27 2.94
CA LYS A 2 -2.29 -4.25 4.28
C LYS A 2 -1.00 -5.06 4.23
N THR A 3 0.11 -4.50 4.67
CA THR A 3 1.40 -5.19 4.75
C THR A 3 1.52 -5.83 6.14
N THR A 4 2.02 -7.06 6.20
CA THR A 4 2.30 -7.76 7.45
C THR A 4 3.78 -8.13 7.48
N THR A 5 4.47 -7.75 8.55
CA THR A 5 5.88 -8.09 8.76
C THR A 5 5.96 -9.21 9.79
N SER A 6 6.46 -10.36 9.38
CA SER A 6 6.72 -11.50 10.28
C SER A 6 8.18 -11.49 10.73
N ALA A 7 8.41 -11.80 12.01
CA ALA A 7 9.77 -12.00 12.52
C ALA A 7 10.38 -13.29 11.93
N ILE A 8 11.70 -13.36 11.82
CA ILE A 8 12.42 -14.55 11.29
C ILE A 8 12.14 -15.82 12.12
N GLY A 9 11.70 -15.68 13.37
CA GLY A 9 11.41 -16.81 14.26
C GLY A 9 10.09 -17.56 14.03
N VAL A 10 9.27 -17.19 13.04
CA VAL A 10 7.95 -17.82 12.78
C VAL A 10 7.83 -18.45 11.37
N THR A 11 8.96 -18.69 10.70
CA THR A 11 9.02 -19.36 9.39
C THR A 11 8.36 -20.73 9.44
N GLY A 12 7.32 -20.96 8.62
CA GLY A 12 6.57 -22.22 8.60
C GLY A 12 5.64 -22.45 9.80
N GLU A 13 5.50 -21.47 10.69
CA GLU A 13 4.63 -21.56 11.89
C GLU A 13 3.34 -20.76 11.75
N VAL A 14 3.20 -20.02 10.65
CA VAL A 14 2.00 -19.23 10.34
C VAL A 14 1.14 -19.94 9.30
N CYS A 15 -0.11 -19.52 9.18
CA CYS A 15 -1.01 -19.97 8.12
C CYS A 15 -2.07 -18.89 7.87
N GLY A 16 -2.73 -18.96 6.73
CA GLY A 16 -3.81 -18.06 6.36
C GLY A 16 -3.68 -17.57 4.93
N LEU A 17 -4.37 -16.47 4.63
CA LEU A 17 -4.36 -15.85 3.30
C LEU A 17 -2.98 -15.34 2.84
N CYS A 18 -2.02 -15.23 3.77
CA CYS A 18 -0.65 -14.80 3.48
C CYS A 18 0.35 -15.97 3.36
N GLY A 19 -0.14 -17.21 3.27
CA GLY A 19 0.71 -18.40 3.22
C GLY A 19 1.25 -18.83 4.58
N ASP A 20 2.28 -19.67 4.56
CA ASP A 20 2.93 -20.23 5.77
C ASP A 20 4.33 -19.63 6.05
N PHE A 21 4.78 -18.71 5.19
CA PHE A 21 6.05 -17.99 5.33
C PHE A 21 7.28 -18.92 5.41
N ASP A 22 7.25 -20.07 4.73
CA ASP A 22 8.37 -21.02 4.67
C ASP A 22 9.40 -20.70 3.54
N GLY A 23 9.08 -19.73 2.68
CA GLY A 23 9.90 -19.31 1.53
C GLY A 23 9.57 -20.03 0.22
N ASN A 24 8.56 -20.91 0.20
CA ASN A 24 8.09 -21.62 -0.97
C ASN A 24 6.70 -21.12 -1.41
N GLY A 25 6.67 -20.27 -2.44
CA GLY A 25 5.41 -19.72 -2.96
C GLY A 25 4.47 -20.75 -3.61
N GLN A 26 4.90 -22.00 -3.81
CA GLN A 26 4.07 -23.02 -4.48
C GLN A 26 3.05 -23.69 -3.55
N ASN A 27 3.26 -23.66 -2.23
CA ASN A 27 2.34 -24.17 -1.21
C ASN A 27 1.57 -23.08 -0.47
N ASP A 28 1.77 -21.80 -0.78
CA ASP A 28 1.06 -20.71 -0.10
C ASP A 28 -0.47 -20.84 -0.19
N PHE A 29 -0.99 -21.50 -1.24
CA PHE A 29 -2.41 -21.83 -1.35
C PHE A 29 -2.77 -23.12 -0.60
N THR A 30 -2.40 -23.16 0.69
CA THR A 30 -2.81 -24.22 1.62
C THR A 30 -4.10 -23.83 2.33
N THR A 31 -5.14 -24.63 2.14
CA THR A 31 -6.47 -24.42 2.76
C THR A 31 -6.44 -24.62 4.28
N GLN A 32 -7.47 -24.15 4.99
CA GLN A 32 -7.62 -24.42 6.43
C GLN A 32 -7.62 -25.92 6.76
N GLY A 33 -8.05 -26.77 5.81
CA GLY A 33 -8.01 -28.22 5.90
C GLY A 33 -6.66 -28.88 5.57
N GLN A 34 -5.58 -28.11 5.43
CA GLN A 34 -4.23 -28.58 5.11
C GLN A 34 -4.07 -29.20 3.72
N LEU A 35 -4.96 -28.84 2.79
CA LEU A 35 -4.85 -29.25 1.39
C LEU A 35 -4.25 -28.11 0.56
N VAL A 36 -3.20 -28.41 -0.19
CA VAL A 36 -2.61 -27.51 -1.20
C VAL A 36 -3.49 -27.52 -2.46
N VAL A 37 -3.96 -26.35 -2.87
CA VAL A 37 -4.85 -26.19 -4.04
C VAL A 37 -4.26 -25.19 -5.03
N SER A 38 -4.64 -25.31 -6.31
CA SER A 38 -4.21 -24.35 -7.35
C SER A 38 -5.20 -23.21 -7.57
N ASN A 39 -6.45 -23.36 -7.09
CA ASN A 39 -7.50 -22.37 -7.30
C ASN A 39 -7.50 -21.33 -6.16
N PRO A 40 -7.21 -20.04 -6.43
CA PRO A 40 -7.17 -19.00 -5.40
C PRO A 40 -8.54 -18.75 -4.75
N ILE A 41 -9.64 -19.00 -5.45
CA ILE A 41 -11.00 -18.82 -4.91
C ILE A 41 -11.30 -19.91 -3.88
N GLU A 42 -10.97 -21.16 -4.21
CA GLU A 42 -11.10 -22.29 -3.28
C GLU A 42 -10.25 -22.07 -2.03
N PHE A 43 -8.99 -21.67 -2.22
CA PHE A 43 -8.09 -21.30 -1.13
C PHE A 43 -8.69 -20.19 -0.25
N ALA A 44 -9.09 -19.06 -0.84
CA ALA A 44 -9.59 -17.91 -0.08
C ALA A 44 -10.90 -18.21 0.67
N ASN A 45 -11.84 -18.93 0.04
CA ASN A 45 -13.11 -19.32 0.69
C ASN A 45 -12.87 -20.26 1.87
N SER A 46 -11.81 -21.08 1.85
CA SER A 46 -11.47 -21.98 2.96
C SER A 46 -11.05 -21.23 4.24
N TRP A 47 -10.64 -19.96 4.13
CA TRP A 47 -10.17 -19.13 5.24
C TRP A 47 -11.23 -18.16 5.76
N LYS A 48 -12.51 -18.33 5.38
CA LYS A 48 -13.61 -17.50 5.91
C LYS A 48 -13.78 -17.72 7.42
N VAL A 49 -13.90 -16.62 8.16
CA VAL A 49 -14.07 -16.67 9.63
C VAL A 49 -15.45 -17.21 10.03
N SER A 50 -16.49 -16.84 9.27
CA SER A 50 -17.86 -17.28 9.52
C SER A 50 -18.38 -18.17 8.40
N SER A 51 -19.02 -19.28 8.77
CA SER A 51 -19.72 -20.15 7.83
C SER A 51 -20.93 -19.50 7.16
N THR A 52 -21.47 -18.43 7.75
CA THR A 52 -22.57 -17.64 7.17
C THR A 52 -22.12 -16.73 6.04
N CYS A 53 -20.81 -16.49 5.89
CA CYS A 53 -20.30 -15.74 4.76
C CYS A 53 -20.47 -16.56 3.46
N PRO A 54 -21.04 -15.96 2.41
CA PRO A 54 -21.21 -16.64 1.13
C PRO A 54 -19.83 -16.91 0.51
N ASP A 55 -19.75 -17.98 -0.26
CA ASP A 55 -18.56 -18.28 -1.05
C ASP A 55 -18.51 -17.35 -2.27
N VAL A 56 -17.30 -16.90 -2.60
CA VAL A 56 -17.04 -16.25 -3.89
C VAL A 56 -17.01 -17.34 -4.96
N GLU A 57 -17.79 -17.19 -6.03
CA GLU A 57 -17.83 -18.19 -7.11
C GLU A 57 -16.84 -17.86 -8.24
N MET A 58 -16.64 -16.57 -8.52
CA MET A 58 -15.81 -16.12 -9.63
C MET A 58 -15.06 -14.83 -9.30
N ASN A 59 -13.83 -14.73 -9.79
CA ASN A 59 -13.07 -13.50 -9.76
C ASN A 59 -13.39 -12.69 -11.02
N VAL A 60 -14.18 -11.65 -10.86
CA VAL A 60 -14.62 -10.80 -11.97
C VAL A 60 -13.62 -9.66 -12.17
N ASP A 61 -13.14 -9.47 -13.40
CA ASP A 61 -12.31 -8.30 -13.74
C ASP A 61 -13.13 -7.01 -13.66
N PRO A 62 -12.82 -6.08 -12.73
CA PRO A 62 -13.57 -4.84 -12.57
C PRO A 62 -13.53 -3.94 -13.80
N CYS A 63 -12.47 -4.00 -14.62
CA CYS A 63 -12.35 -3.22 -15.84
C CYS A 63 -13.19 -3.80 -17.00
N VAL A 64 -13.53 -5.08 -16.96
CA VAL A 64 -14.46 -5.70 -17.93
C VAL A 64 -15.91 -5.32 -17.60
N VAL A 65 -16.25 -5.25 -16.32
CA VAL A 65 -17.57 -4.83 -15.84
C VAL A 65 -17.74 -3.31 -16.04
N ASN A 66 -16.75 -2.53 -15.61
CA ASN A 66 -16.79 -1.07 -15.65
C ASN A 66 -15.98 -0.52 -16.84
N LYS A 67 -16.33 -0.94 -18.07
CA LYS A 67 -15.54 -0.61 -19.30
C LYS A 67 -15.27 0.88 -19.48
N ASN A 68 -16.23 1.74 -19.11
CA ASN A 68 -16.10 3.20 -19.23
C ASN A 68 -14.96 3.76 -18.37
N ARG A 69 -14.52 3.04 -17.34
CA ARG A 69 -13.45 3.46 -16.43
C ARG A 69 -12.06 3.02 -16.86
N HIS A 70 -11.97 1.97 -17.67
CA HIS A 70 -10.70 1.34 -18.01
C HIS A 70 -9.71 2.30 -18.69
N SER A 71 -10.19 3.16 -19.60
CA SER A 71 -9.33 4.15 -20.25
C SER A 71 -8.78 5.18 -19.27
N TRP A 72 -9.62 5.67 -18.36
CA TRP A 72 -9.22 6.63 -17.33
C TRP A 72 -8.23 5.98 -16.34
N ALA A 73 -8.53 4.78 -15.86
CA ALA A 73 -7.67 4.01 -14.95
C ALA A 73 -6.27 3.79 -15.55
N LYS A 74 -6.18 3.35 -16.81
CA LYS A 74 -4.91 3.20 -17.53
C LYS A 74 -4.14 4.51 -17.64
N MET A 75 -4.84 5.59 -17.98
CA MET A 75 -4.21 6.91 -18.12
C MET A 75 -3.63 7.38 -16.79
N MET A 76 -4.41 7.32 -15.70
CA MET A 76 -3.95 7.79 -14.38
C MET A 76 -2.82 6.91 -13.83
N CYS A 77 -2.97 5.59 -13.90
CA CYS A 77 -1.97 4.64 -13.41
C CYS A 77 -0.67 4.63 -14.24
N SER A 78 -0.63 5.27 -15.42
CA SER A 78 0.58 5.40 -16.23
C SER A 78 1.71 6.16 -15.52
N ILE A 79 1.42 6.89 -14.44
CA ILE A 79 2.46 7.50 -13.59
C ILE A 79 3.46 6.44 -13.09
N ILE A 80 3.00 5.24 -12.73
CA ILE A 80 3.81 4.13 -12.21
C ILE A 80 4.85 3.68 -13.23
N THR A 81 4.48 3.62 -14.51
CA THR A 81 5.37 3.24 -15.62
C THR A 81 6.07 4.43 -16.26
N GLY A 82 5.73 5.64 -15.83
CA GLY A 82 6.21 6.90 -16.37
C GLY A 82 7.56 7.34 -15.79
N LYS A 83 7.99 8.53 -16.22
CA LYS A 83 9.28 9.10 -15.82
C LYS A 83 9.39 9.40 -14.33
N THR A 84 8.27 9.64 -13.65
CA THR A 84 8.22 9.93 -12.20
C THR A 84 8.93 8.85 -11.39
N PHE A 85 8.73 7.58 -11.74
CA PHE A 85 9.30 6.44 -11.02
C PHE A 85 10.51 5.81 -11.72
N LYS A 86 11.11 6.49 -12.71
CA LYS A 86 12.19 5.92 -13.54
C LYS A 86 13.35 5.36 -12.71
N ASP A 87 13.73 6.05 -11.65
CA ASP A 87 14.84 5.64 -10.79
C ASP A 87 14.47 4.49 -9.84
N CYS A 88 13.20 4.13 -9.74
CA CYS A 88 12.74 2.95 -9.01
C CYS A 88 12.53 1.72 -9.91
N HIS A 89 12.27 1.91 -11.21
CA HIS A 89 11.97 0.81 -12.14
C HIS A 89 13.02 -0.31 -12.18
N HIS A 90 14.28 0.01 -11.88
CA HIS A 90 15.38 -0.97 -11.83
C HIS A 90 15.53 -1.65 -10.47
N LYS A 91 14.84 -1.17 -9.43
CA LYS A 91 14.87 -1.69 -8.07
C LYS A 91 13.64 -2.51 -7.73
N VAL A 92 12.46 -2.08 -8.21
CA VAL A 92 11.17 -2.71 -7.95
C VAL A 92 10.40 -2.85 -9.26
N ASP A 93 9.96 -4.08 -9.57
CA ASP A 93 9.14 -4.35 -10.75
C ASP A 93 7.81 -3.61 -10.68
N HIS A 94 7.62 -2.64 -11.58
CA HIS A 94 6.44 -1.79 -11.61
C HIS A 94 5.20 -2.48 -12.19
N ARG A 95 5.34 -3.61 -12.91
CA ARG A 95 4.23 -4.23 -13.66
C ARG A 95 3.07 -4.67 -12.75
N PRO A 96 3.30 -5.39 -11.63
CA PRO A 96 2.22 -5.78 -10.74
C PRO A 96 1.51 -4.57 -10.10
N PHE A 97 2.26 -3.53 -9.74
CA PHE A 97 1.71 -2.30 -9.17
C PHE A 97 0.84 -1.54 -10.17
N HIS A 98 1.28 -1.43 -11.43
CA HIS A 98 0.49 -0.82 -12.49
C HIS A 98 -0.80 -1.61 -12.76
N GLU A 99 -0.72 -2.93 -12.88
CA GLU A 99 -1.89 -3.79 -13.10
C GLU A 99 -2.90 -3.69 -11.95
N ASN A 100 -2.42 -3.70 -10.71
CA ASN A 100 -3.27 -3.53 -9.53
C ASN A 100 -3.90 -2.13 -9.48
N CYS A 101 -3.13 -1.08 -9.74
CA CYS A 101 -3.66 0.29 -9.82
C CYS A 101 -4.82 0.39 -10.81
N VAL A 102 -4.68 -0.21 -12.00
CA VAL A 102 -5.74 -0.18 -13.03
C VAL A 102 -6.98 -0.95 -12.55
N LYS A 103 -6.81 -2.14 -11.99
CA LYS A 103 -7.92 -2.96 -11.46
C LYS A 103 -8.65 -2.25 -10.32
N ASP A 104 -7.93 -1.72 -9.35
CA ASP A 104 -8.48 -1.01 -8.19
C ASP A 104 -9.24 0.25 -8.63
N SER A 105 -8.64 1.02 -9.54
CA SER A 105 -9.26 2.22 -10.10
C SER A 105 -10.53 1.92 -10.91
N CYS A 106 -10.59 0.79 -11.61
CA CYS A 106 -11.81 0.34 -12.28
C CYS A 106 -12.90 -0.11 -11.29
N ALA A 107 -12.50 -0.65 -10.14
CA ALA A 107 -13.43 -1.20 -9.14
C ALA A 107 -14.14 -0.13 -8.30
N CYS A 108 -13.52 1.01 -8.05
CA CYS A 108 -14.04 2.02 -7.12
C CYS A 108 -15.16 2.90 -7.67
N ASN A 109 -16.24 2.34 -8.23
CA ASN A 109 -17.26 3.04 -9.03
C ASN A 109 -18.35 3.83 -8.28
N THR A 110 -18.29 3.94 -6.95
CA THR A 110 -19.32 4.58 -6.12
C THR A 110 -18.93 5.97 -5.57
N GLY A 111 -17.81 6.53 -6.03
CA GLY A 111 -17.20 7.75 -5.49
C GLY A 111 -15.94 7.43 -4.69
N GLY A 112 -14.99 8.37 -4.62
CA GLY A 112 -13.65 8.11 -4.03
C GLY A 112 -12.62 7.56 -5.02
N ASP A 113 -12.85 7.70 -6.32
CA ASP A 113 -11.93 7.28 -7.40
C ASP A 113 -10.48 7.71 -7.19
N CYS A 114 -10.30 8.95 -6.71
CA CYS A 114 -8.98 9.48 -6.37
C CYS A 114 -8.34 8.68 -5.23
N GLU A 115 -9.10 8.22 -4.23
CA GLU A 115 -8.57 7.48 -3.08
C GLU A 115 -7.93 6.13 -3.50
N CYS A 116 -8.61 5.36 -4.34
CA CYS A 116 -8.11 4.06 -4.80
C CYS A 116 -6.86 4.21 -5.68
N PHE A 117 -6.89 5.16 -6.62
CA PHE A 117 -5.72 5.50 -7.42
C PHE A 117 -4.54 5.95 -6.54
N CYS A 118 -4.76 6.91 -5.63
CA CYS A 118 -3.71 7.44 -4.77
C CYS A 118 -3.13 6.36 -3.84
N THR A 119 -3.95 5.46 -3.33
CA THR A 119 -3.51 4.34 -2.49
C THR A 119 -2.62 3.37 -3.29
N ALA A 120 -3.00 3.06 -4.52
CA ALA A 120 -2.22 2.16 -5.37
C ALA A 120 -0.86 2.75 -5.77
N VAL A 121 -0.80 4.05 -6.10
CA VAL A 121 0.47 4.73 -6.41
C VAL A 121 1.34 4.87 -5.16
N ALA A 122 0.75 5.21 -4.01
CA ALA A 122 1.46 5.28 -2.73
C ALA A 122 2.09 3.94 -2.35
N ALA A 123 1.43 2.81 -2.62
CA ALA A 123 2.01 1.49 -2.37
C ALA A 123 3.27 1.23 -3.21
N TYR A 124 3.31 1.71 -4.46
CA TYR A 124 4.52 1.61 -5.27
C TYR A 124 5.62 2.55 -4.78
N ALA A 125 5.28 3.79 -4.41
CA ALA A 125 6.22 4.74 -3.83
C ALA A 125 6.85 4.22 -2.53
N GLN A 126 6.06 3.59 -1.66
CA GLN A 126 6.55 2.94 -0.45
C GLN A 126 7.55 1.83 -0.79
N ALA A 127 7.20 0.91 -1.70
CA ALA A 127 8.12 -0.16 -2.11
C ALA A 127 9.43 0.39 -2.71
N CYS A 128 9.35 1.49 -3.48
CA CYS A 128 10.52 2.20 -3.99
C CYS A 128 11.41 2.73 -2.87
N SER A 129 10.81 3.38 -1.87
CA SER A 129 11.53 3.97 -0.76
C SER A 129 12.18 2.91 0.13
N GLU A 130 11.50 1.80 0.39
CA GLU A 130 12.06 0.60 1.06
C GLU A 130 13.25 0.01 0.28
N ALA A 131 13.24 0.11 -1.05
CA ALA A 131 14.39 -0.23 -1.91
C ALA A 131 15.43 0.89 -2.05
N GLY A 132 15.31 1.97 -1.26
CA GLY A 132 16.21 3.12 -1.25
C GLY A 132 16.08 4.03 -2.48
N ALA A 133 14.93 4.05 -3.16
CA ALA A 133 14.60 4.99 -4.22
C ALA A 133 13.55 5.98 -3.72
N CYS A 134 14.01 7.18 -3.38
CA CYS A 134 13.15 8.27 -2.97
C CYS A 134 12.43 8.90 -4.18
N VAL A 135 11.09 8.89 -4.19
CA VAL A 135 10.31 9.41 -5.33
C VAL A 135 9.26 10.42 -4.86
N ALA A 136 9.43 11.68 -5.26
CA ALA A 136 8.40 12.71 -5.11
C ALA A 136 7.36 12.58 -6.25
N TRP A 137 6.16 12.08 -5.94
CA TRP A 137 5.14 11.78 -6.96
C TRP A 137 3.82 12.55 -6.78
N ARG A 138 3.54 13.06 -5.57
CA ARG A 138 2.36 13.89 -5.32
C ARG A 138 2.56 15.31 -5.87
N THR A 139 1.50 15.89 -6.44
CA THR A 139 1.47 17.29 -6.93
C THR A 139 0.13 17.93 -6.54
N PRO A 140 -0.02 19.27 -6.65
CA PRO A 140 -1.31 19.95 -6.42
C PRO A 140 -2.50 19.35 -7.18
N GLU A 141 -2.25 18.70 -8.31
CA GLU A 141 -3.25 18.06 -9.16
C GLU A 141 -3.37 16.54 -8.92
N ILE A 142 -2.39 15.93 -8.26
CA ILE A 142 -2.26 14.49 -8.08
C ILE A 142 -2.11 14.18 -6.59
N CYS A 143 -3.18 13.69 -5.98
CA CYS A 143 -3.16 13.11 -4.64
C CYS A 143 -2.63 14.05 -3.54
N VAL A 144 -3.03 15.33 -3.57
CA VAL A 144 -2.71 16.29 -2.49
C VAL A 144 -3.32 15.84 -1.17
N PHE A 145 -2.54 15.88 -0.09
CA PHE A 145 -3.04 15.43 1.20
C PHE A 145 -2.52 16.25 2.38
N CYS A 146 -1.21 16.55 2.45
CA CYS A 146 -0.62 17.04 3.70
C CYS A 146 -1.11 18.45 4.09
N ASP A 147 -1.15 19.39 3.15
CA ASP A 147 -1.45 20.79 3.46
C ASP A 147 -2.91 21.02 3.86
N TYR A 148 -3.81 20.09 3.49
CA TYR A 148 -5.22 20.12 3.89
C TYR A 148 -5.40 20.12 5.41
N TYR A 149 -4.48 19.49 6.15
CA TYR A 149 -4.52 19.41 7.61
C TYR A 149 -3.95 20.63 8.32
N ASN A 150 -3.42 21.61 7.59
CA ASN A 150 -2.79 22.78 8.20
C ASN A 150 -3.82 23.71 8.82
N SER A 151 -3.70 23.92 10.12
CA SER A 151 -4.52 24.86 10.90
C SER A 151 -3.64 25.83 11.67
N PRO A 152 -4.01 27.12 11.78
CA PRO A 152 -3.24 28.10 12.55
C PRO A 152 -3.07 27.66 14.01
N GLY A 153 -1.85 27.78 14.55
CA GLY A 153 -1.54 27.47 15.96
C GLY A 153 -1.20 26.00 16.27
N ASN A 154 -1.20 25.12 15.27
CA ASN A 154 -0.76 23.73 15.39
C ASN A 154 0.48 23.46 14.53
N CYS A 155 1.08 22.28 14.67
CA CYS A 155 2.11 21.83 13.74
C CYS A 155 1.57 21.82 12.30
N SER A 156 2.39 22.34 11.38
CA SER A 156 2.10 22.32 9.95
C SER A 156 2.57 21.00 9.34
N TRP A 157 1.73 20.33 8.58
CA TRP A 157 2.02 19.12 7.84
C TRP A 157 2.59 19.46 6.47
N HIS A 158 3.72 18.84 6.15
CA HIS A 158 4.43 19.04 4.88
C HIS A 158 4.59 17.70 4.17
N TYR A 159 4.45 17.72 2.85
CA TYR A 159 4.81 16.56 2.04
C TYR A 159 6.33 16.40 2.03
N ASN A 160 6.80 15.26 2.53
CA ASN A 160 8.17 14.84 2.42
C ASN A 160 8.18 13.36 2.01
N PRO A 161 8.42 13.03 0.74
CA PRO A 161 8.26 11.67 0.22
C PRO A 161 9.21 10.64 0.85
N CYS A 162 10.27 11.10 1.53
CA CYS A 162 11.37 10.25 1.98
C CYS A 162 11.99 10.78 3.27
N HIS A 163 11.15 11.29 4.17
CA HIS A 163 11.66 11.75 5.46
C HIS A 163 12.15 10.56 6.27
N THR A 164 13.14 10.79 7.12
CA THR A 164 13.61 9.75 8.02
C THR A 164 12.49 9.44 9.02
N PRO A 165 12.12 8.16 9.22
CA PRO A 165 11.01 7.76 10.11
C PRO A 165 11.38 7.86 11.60
N CYS A 166 12.10 8.92 11.96
CA CYS A 166 12.71 9.16 13.26
C CYS A 166 12.59 10.65 13.59
N TYR A 167 11.53 11.02 14.31
CA TYR A 167 11.25 12.39 14.72
C TYR A 167 10.85 12.43 16.19
N LYS A 168 11.01 13.61 16.80
CA LYS A 168 10.67 13.82 18.20
C LYS A 168 9.16 13.84 18.37
N THR A 169 8.68 13.02 19.29
CA THR A 169 7.27 13.00 19.74
C THR A 169 7.24 12.97 21.25
N CYS A 170 6.05 13.15 21.84
CA CYS A 170 5.89 12.99 23.28
C CYS A 170 6.35 11.61 23.80
N LEU A 171 6.27 10.57 22.95
CA LEU A 171 6.68 9.20 23.27
C LEU A 171 8.14 8.89 22.87
N ASN A 172 8.76 9.73 22.04
CA ASN A 172 10.15 9.61 21.60
C ASN A 172 10.87 10.97 21.64
N PRO A 173 11.13 11.53 22.83
CA PRO A 173 11.68 12.89 22.97
C PRO A 173 13.10 13.05 22.43
N GLU A 174 13.89 11.96 22.45
CA GLU A 174 15.26 11.95 21.93
C GLU A 174 15.33 11.75 20.41
N GLY A 175 14.20 11.42 19.76
CA GLY A 175 14.17 11.17 18.33
C GLY A 175 15.15 10.07 17.92
N THR A 176 15.25 9.00 18.72
CA THR A 176 16.13 7.85 18.45
C THR A 176 15.27 6.61 18.23
N CYS A 177 15.28 6.07 17.01
CA CYS A 177 14.50 4.90 16.64
C CYS A 177 15.43 3.72 16.34
N THR A 178 15.19 2.57 16.97
CA THR A 178 15.87 1.29 16.67
C THR A 178 15.23 0.55 15.48
N ASN A 179 13.94 0.83 15.21
CA ASN A 179 13.22 0.37 14.03
C ASN A 179 12.63 1.59 13.30
N PRO A 180 12.72 1.68 11.97
CA PRO A 180 12.02 2.73 11.24
C PRO A 180 10.50 2.59 11.46
N LEU A 181 9.85 3.67 11.87
CA LEU A 181 8.39 3.79 11.79
C LEU A 181 7.93 3.59 10.33
N PRO A 182 6.65 3.25 10.08
CA PRO A 182 6.11 3.29 8.73
C PRO A 182 6.43 4.64 8.09
N GLU A 183 6.98 4.62 6.89
CA GLU A 183 7.24 5.86 6.16
C GLU A 183 5.90 6.55 5.92
N LEU A 184 5.71 7.66 6.62
CA LEU A 184 4.64 8.59 6.32
C LEU A 184 5.12 9.43 5.13
N GLU A 185 4.22 10.00 4.35
CA GLU A 185 4.60 10.97 3.33
C GLU A 185 4.34 12.41 3.81
N CYS A 186 3.58 12.56 4.90
CA CYS A 186 3.26 13.83 5.52
C CYS A 186 3.89 13.89 6.91
N TYR A 187 4.63 14.97 7.17
CA TYR A 187 5.36 15.15 8.43
C TYR A 187 5.03 16.49 9.08
N PRO A 188 4.81 16.51 10.40
CA PRO A 188 4.58 17.74 11.14
C PRO A 188 5.88 18.52 11.33
N ILE A 189 5.84 19.81 11.04
CA ILE A 189 6.82 20.81 11.44
C ILE A 189 6.11 21.72 12.44
N CYS A 190 6.52 21.61 13.70
CA CYS A 190 5.94 22.35 14.81
C CYS A 190 6.70 23.66 15.07
N PRO A 191 6.00 24.71 15.56
CA PRO A 191 6.62 25.94 16.03
C PRO A 191 7.66 25.69 17.15
N GLU A 192 8.66 26.57 17.27
CA GLU A 192 9.73 26.42 18.28
C GLU A 192 9.21 26.47 19.73
N ASP A 193 8.11 27.19 19.97
CA ASP A 193 7.45 27.31 21.28
C ASP A 193 6.63 26.06 21.66
N THR A 194 6.29 25.22 20.67
CA THR A 194 5.56 23.95 20.85
C THR A 194 6.17 22.84 19.98
N PRO A 195 7.45 22.46 20.19
CA PRO A 195 8.24 21.72 19.21
C PRO A 195 7.96 20.20 19.16
N ILE A 196 6.89 19.74 19.80
CA ILE A 196 6.57 18.32 19.95
C ILE A 196 5.13 18.10 19.50
N PHE A 197 4.96 17.18 18.55
CA PHE A 197 3.67 16.61 18.15
C PHE A 197 3.25 15.45 19.08
#